data_AF-A0A2W6D511-F1
#
_entry.id   AF-A0A2W6D511-F1
#
_cell.length_a   1.000
_cell.length_b   1.000
_cell.length_c   1.000
_cell.angle_alpha   90.00
_cell.angle_beta   90.00
_cell.angle_gamma   90.00
#
_symmetry.space_group_name_H-M   'P 1'
#
loop_
_entity.id
_entity.type
_entity.pdbx_description
1 polymer ?
#
loop_
_entity_poly.entity_id
_entity_poly.type
_entity_poly.pdbx_seq_one_letter_code
_entity_poly.pdbx_strand_id
1 'polypeptide(L)' 'MTSNDGAGAHDEAFRHLNEVRAEALKHARLARQLAGERRDIVRGLIREGFSQADIARQMGVTRQAVQKMLAL' A
#
# COMPACT_ATOMS: atom_id res chain seq x y z
N MET A 1 -8.20 7.85 -48.84
CA MET A 1 -8.91 7.89 -47.54
C MET A 1 -8.42 6.71 -46.71
N THR A 2 -7.28 6.87 -46.06
CA THR A 2 -6.75 5.93 -45.05
C THR A 2 -6.23 6.82 -43.93
N SER A 3 -7.15 7.43 -43.22
CA SER A 3 -6.85 8.45 -42.22
C SER A 3 -6.93 7.80 -40.84
N ASN A 4 -5.80 7.77 -40.15
CA ASN A 4 -5.68 8.17 -38.75
C ASN A 4 -6.36 7.36 -37.62
N ASP A 5 -7.14 6.31 -37.89
CA ASP A 5 -7.86 5.59 -36.83
C ASP A 5 -6.93 4.86 -35.83
N GLY A 6 -5.75 4.40 -36.27
CA GLY A 6 -4.76 3.74 -35.42
C GLY A 6 -4.02 4.67 -34.46
N ALA A 7 -3.78 5.93 -34.84
CA ALA A 7 -3.11 6.91 -33.99
C ALA A 7 -3.99 7.31 -32.80
N GLY A 8 -5.29 7.52 -33.04
CA GLY A 8 -6.26 7.85 -31.98
C GLY A 8 -6.46 6.74 -30.95
N ALA A 9 -6.42 5.47 -31.37
CA ALA A 9 -6.54 4.32 -30.47
C ALA A 9 -5.32 4.15 -29.55
N HIS A 10 -4.12 4.43 -30.06
CA HIS A 10 -2.91 4.45 -29.22
C HIS A 10 -2.94 5.61 -28.23
N ASP A 11 -3.39 6.79 -28.65
CA ASP A 11 -3.51 7.96 -27.77
C ASP A 11 -4.51 7.74 -26.61
N GLU A 12 -5.63 7.04 -26.87
CA GLU A 12 -6.58 6.65 -25.83
C GLU A 12 -5.97 5.64 -24.85
N ALA A 13 -5.26 4.63 -25.35
CA ALA A 13 -4.59 3.64 -24.50
C ALA A 13 -3.52 4.29 -23.60
N PHE A 14 -2.73 5.22 -24.13
CA PHE A 14 -1.74 5.95 -23.33
C PHE A 14 -2.39 6.89 -22.31
N ARG A 15 -3.52 7.53 -22.65
CA ARG A 15 -4.29 8.34 -21.70
C ARG A 15 -4.77 7.48 -20.54
N HIS A 16 -5.41 6.34 -20.83
CA HIS A 16 -5.90 5.43 -19.80
C HIS A 16 -4.75 4.85 -18.95
N LEU A 17 -3.62 4.50 -19.56
CA LEU A 17 -2.43 4.04 -18.84
C LEU A 17 -1.92 5.09 -17.84
N ASN A 18 -1.90 6.37 -18.24
CA ASN A 18 -1.49 7.46 -17.36
C ASN A 18 -2.47 7.66 -16.20
N GLU A 19 -3.78 7.53 -16.43
CA GLU A 19 -4.80 7.59 -15.39
C GLU A 19 -4.61 6.46 -14.36
N VAL A 20 -4.49 5.21 -14.82
CA VAL A 20 -4.26 4.04 -13.96
C VAL A 20 -2.97 4.19 -13.17
N ARG A 21 -1.89 4.63 -13.83
CA ARG A 21 -0.60 4.87 -13.16
C ARG A 21 -0.71 5.96 -12.08
N ALA A 22 -1.40 7.06 -12.36
CA ALA A 22 -1.60 8.12 -11.38
C ALA A 22 -2.37 7.59 -10.15
N GLU A 23 -3.40 6.79 -10.35
CA GLU A 23 -4.18 6.21 -9.25
C GLU A 23 -3.35 5.20 -8.43
N ALA A 24 -2.58 4.34 -9.11
CA ALA A 24 -1.66 3.42 -8.45
C ALA A 24 -0.63 4.17 -7.57
N LEU A 25 -0.09 5.31 -8.05
CA LEU A 25 0.84 6.12 -7.27
C LEU A 25 0.19 6.78 -6.04
N LYS A 26 -1.07 7.22 -6.15
CA LYS A 26 -1.83 7.74 -5.00
C LYS A 26 -2.02 6.65 -3.95
N HIS A 27 -2.48 5.48 -4.34
CA HIS A 27 -2.65 4.35 -3.42
C HIS A 27 -1.33 3.89 -2.82
N ALA A 28 -0.24 3.85 -3.60
CA ALA A 28 1.09 3.51 -3.09
C ALA A 28 1.60 4.54 -2.07
N ARG A 29 1.27 5.82 -2.23
CA ARG A 29 1.57 6.85 -1.23
C ARG A 29 0.78 6.63 0.06
N LEU A 30 -0.53 6.40 -0.06
CA LEU A 30 -1.40 6.13 1.09
C LEU A 30 -0.97 4.87 1.86
N ALA A 31 -0.67 3.78 1.14
CA ALA A 31 -0.17 2.54 1.73
C ALA A 31 1.13 2.76 2.52
N ARG A 32 2.06 3.57 2.01
CA ARG A 32 3.30 3.92 2.72
C ARG A 32 3.04 4.72 3.99
N GLN A 33 2.12 5.68 3.94
CA GLN A 33 1.74 6.47 5.11
C GLN A 33 1.14 5.57 6.20
N LEU A 34 0.15 4.75 5.84
CA LEU A 34 -0.50 3.82 6.76
C LEU A 34 0.47 2.76 7.30
N ALA A 35 1.45 2.32 6.50
CA ALA A 35 2.48 1.40 6.97
C ALA A 35 3.37 2.02 8.05
N GLY A 36 3.67 3.32 7.95
CA GLY A 36 4.38 4.09 8.98
C GLY A 36 3.55 4.22 10.25
N GLU A 37 2.31 4.69 10.13
CA GLU A 37 1.37 4.84 11.25
C GLU A 37 1.18 3.50 12.00
N ARG A 38 0.95 2.41 11.28
CA ARG A 38 0.85 1.06 11.85
C ARG A 38 2.09 0.69 12.66
N ARG A 39 3.29 1.02 12.18
CA ARG A 39 4.54 0.72 12.89
C ARG A 39 4.64 1.50 14.19
N ASP A 40 4.26 2.77 14.17
CA ASP A 40 4.29 3.62 15.35
C ASP A 40 3.28 3.17 16.40
N ILE A 41 2.08 2.73 15.98
CA ILE A 41 1.08 2.11 16.86
C ILE A 41 1.64 0.84 17.50
N VAL A 42 2.19 -0.09 16.71
CA VAL A 42 2.78 -1.33 17.26
C VAL A 42 3.90 -1.02 18.25
N ARG A 43 4.76 -0.04 17.95
CA ARG A 43 5.81 0.43 18.88
C ARG A 43 5.23 1.07 20.14
N GLY A 44 4.10 1.77 20.04
CA GLY A 44 3.36 2.30 21.19
C GLY A 44 2.92 1.19 22.13
N LEU A 45 2.22 0.18 21.60
CA LEU A 45 1.76 -0.97 22.38
C LEU A 45 2.91 -1.72 23.05
N ILE A 46 4.04 -1.90 22.34
CA ILE A 46 5.24 -2.53 22.93
C ILE A 46 5.78 -1.70 24.11
N ARG A 47 5.79 -0.37 24.01
CA ARG A 47 6.21 0.51 25.10
C ARG A 47 5.26 0.46 26.30
N GLU A 48 3.99 0.19 26.08
CA GLU A 48 2.98 -0.02 27.13
C GLU A 48 3.07 -1.41 27.78
N GLY A 49 3.95 -2.29 27.30
CA GLY A 49 4.23 -3.61 27.89
C GLY A 49 3.59 -4.78 27.15
N PHE A 50 2.90 -4.56 26.03
CA PHE A 50 2.37 -5.65 25.22
C PHE A 50 3.49 -6.40 24.49
N SER A 51 3.49 -7.73 24.56
CA SER A 51 4.39 -8.52 23.71
C SER A 51 3.88 -8.56 22.27
N GLN A 52 4.76 -8.81 21.30
CA GLN A 52 4.34 -9.03 19.90
C GLN A 52 3.35 -10.20 19.76
N ALA A 53 3.39 -11.18 20.65
CA ALA A 53 2.46 -12.30 20.65
C ALA A 53 1.06 -11.87 21.13
N ASP A 54 0.96 -10.98 22.12
CA ASP A 54 -0.30 -10.39 22.57
C ASP A 54 -0.95 -9.58 21.45
N ILE A 55 -0.17 -8.71 20.82
CA ILE A 55 -0.62 -7.90 19.69
C ILE A 55 -1.12 -8.78 18.54
N ALA A 56 -0.36 -9.82 18.19
CA ALA A 56 -0.73 -10.75 17.12
C ALA A 56 -2.05 -11.47 17.42
N ARG A 57 -2.22 -11.99 18.65
CA ARG A 57 -3.47 -12.62 19.09
C ARG A 57 -4.65 -11.67 19.01
N GLN A 58 -4.48 -10.44 19.53
CA GLN A 58 -5.55 -9.44 19.54
C GLN A 58 -5.98 -9.04 18.12
N MET A 59 -5.03 -8.95 17.19
CA MET A 59 -5.29 -8.61 15.79
C MET A 59 -5.76 -9.80 14.94
N GLY A 60 -5.76 -11.03 15.45
CA GLY A 60 -6.08 -12.22 14.67
C GLY A 60 -5.04 -12.54 13.59
N VAL A 61 -3.77 -12.19 13.81
CA VAL A 61 -2.67 -12.42 12.86
C VAL A 61 -1.55 -13.27 13.49
N THR A 62 -0.59 -13.69 12.68
CA THR A 62 0.59 -14.39 13.19
C THR A 62 1.58 -13.43 13.82
N ARG A 63 2.38 -13.90 14.79
CA ARG A 63 3.51 -13.13 15.34
C ARG A 63 4.47 -12.66 14.25
N GLN A 64 4.69 -13.47 13.22
CA GLN A 64 5.53 -13.12 12.08
C GLN A 64 4.95 -11.93 11.29
N ALA A 65 3.63 -11.79 11.19
CA ALA A 65 3.01 -10.63 10.57
C ALA A 65 3.36 -9.36 11.34
N VAL A 66 3.23 -9.36 12.67
CA VAL A 66 3.63 -8.23 13.53
C VAL A 66 5.13 -7.92 13.38
N GLN A 67 5.98 -8.94 13.34
CA GLN A 67 7.42 -8.76 13.10
C GLN A 67 7.69 -8.06 11.75
N LYS A 68 6.99 -8.44 10.68
CA LYS A 68 7.11 -7.78 9.37
C LYS A 68 6.65 -6.32 9.41
N MET A 69 5.65 -5.98 10.23
CA MET A 69 5.19 -4.59 10.40
C MET A 69 6.29 -3.69 11.01
N LEU A 70 7.19 -4.27 11.82
CA LEU A 70 8.29 -3.57 12.48
C LEU A 70 9.59 -3.50 11.67
N ALA A 71 9.79 -4.43 10.74
CA ALA A 71 11.04 -4.58 9.98
C ALA A 71 11.08 -3.76 8.68
N LEU A 72 9.91 -3.40 8.14
CA LEU A 72 9.76 -2.43 7.05
C LEU A 72 10.06 -1.03 7.56
#